data_AF-A0AAD5LNT9-F1
#
_entry.id   AF-A0AAD5LNT9-F1
#
_cell.length_a   1.000
_cell.length_b   1.000
_cell.length_c   1.000
_cell.angle_alpha   90.00
_cell.angle_beta   90.00
_cell.angle_gamma   90.00
#
_symmetry.space_group_name_H-M   'P 1'
#
loop_
_entity.id
_entity.type
_entity.pdbx_description
1 polymer ?
#
loop_
_entity_poly.entity_id
_entity_poly.type
_entity_poly.pdbx_seq_one_letter_code
_entity_poly.pdbx_strand_id
1 'polypeptide(L)' 'MYYNLTQKSDKLASNYLYRLNAAALRAGINFRDKYNPEYLDDHIQQFFDTLHDKALQAQFRFTVFDTIEELERKLNRP' A
#
# COMPACT_ATOMS: atom_id res chain seq x y z
N MET A 1 -3.53 -11.23 -9.69
CA MET A 1 -3.69 -11.73 -8.31
C MET A 1 -3.03 -10.75 -7.37
N TYR A 2 -3.65 -10.46 -6.21
CA TYR A 2 -3.16 -9.47 -5.24
C TYR A 2 -1.68 -9.65 -4.87
N TYR A 3 -1.27 -10.88 -4.52
CA TYR A 3 0.12 -11.21 -4.17
C TYR A 3 1.14 -11.07 -5.31
N ASN A 4 0.69 -11.01 -6.57
CA ASN A 4 1.56 -10.90 -7.76
C ASN A 4 1.59 -9.49 -8.34
N LEU A 5 0.95 -8.52 -7.68
CA LEU A 5 0.98 -7.13 -8.15
C LEU A 5 2.32 -6.50 -7.78
N THR A 6 2.90 -5.79 -8.75
CA THR A 6 4.09 -4.96 -8.57
C THR A 6 3.89 -3.61 -9.25
N GLN A 7 4.53 -2.58 -8.70
CA GLN A 7 4.51 -1.26 -9.32
C GLN A 7 5.27 -1.34 -10.66
N LYS A 8 4.68 -0.76 -11.71
CA LYS A 8 5.38 -0.53 -12.97
C LYS A 8 6.14 0.80 -12.87
N SER A 9 7.36 0.85 -13.42
CA SER A 9 8.26 2.01 -13.33
C SER A 9 7.68 3.32 -13.87
N ASP A 10 6.70 3.26 -14.76
CA ASP A 10 6.01 4.38 -15.38
C ASP A 10 4.83 4.94 -14.56
N LYS A 11 4.48 4.32 -13.42
CA LYS A 11 3.27 4.66 -12.66
C LYS A 11 3.60 5.26 -11.30
N LEU A 12 2.92 6.35 -10.97
CA LEU A 12 2.91 6.96 -9.63
C LEU A 12 2.56 5.94 -8.54
N ALA A 13 3.16 6.09 -7.37
CA ALA A 13 2.94 5.21 -6.22
C ALA A 13 1.48 5.23 -5.74
N SER A 14 0.80 6.38 -5.79
CA SER A 14 -0.64 6.51 -5.50
C SER A 14 -1.52 5.69 -6.45
N ASN A 15 -1.22 5.71 -7.75
CA ASN A 15 -1.91 4.88 -8.75
C ASN A 15 -1.63 3.39 -8.57
N TYR A 16 -0.47 3.05 -8.02
CA TYR A 16 -0.17 1.68 -7.65
C TYR A 16 -0.99 1.23 -6.43
N LEU A 17 -0.97 2.03 -5.35
CA LEU A 17 -1.75 1.77 -4.14
C LEU A 17 -3.24 1.58 -4.46
N TYR A 18 -3.83 2.46 -5.28
CA TYR A 18 -5.23 2.33 -5.71
C TYR A 18 -5.57 0.96 -6.32
N ARG A 19 -4.68 0.43 -7.17
CA ARG A 19 -4.87 -0.88 -7.79
C ARG A 19 -4.64 -2.03 -6.82
N LEU A 20 -3.69 -1.88 -5.90
CA LEU A 20 -3.41 -2.86 -4.86
C LEU A 20 -4.61 -2.97 -3.90
N ASN A 21 -5.17 -1.84 -3.47
CA ASN A 21 -6.40 -1.75 -2.66
C ASN A 21 -7.55 -2.48 -3.34
N ALA A 22 -7.80 -2.18 -4.62
CA ALA A 22 -8.86 -2.83 -5.39
C ALA A 22 -8.66 -4.36 -5.53
N ALA A 23 -7.41 -4.82 -5.66
CA ALA A 23 -7.10 -6.24 -5.76
C ALA A 23 -7.25 -6.98 -4.42
N ALA A 24 -6.86 -6.34 -3.31
CA ALA A 24 -7.06 -6.87 -1.97
C ALA A 24 -8.56 -7.07 -1.66
N LEU A 25 -9.39 -6.05 -1.92
CA LEU A 25 -10.84 -6.13 -1.72
C LEU A 25 -11.48 -7.25 -2.56
N ARG A 26 -11.05 -7.42 -3.81
CA ARG A 26 -11.51 -8.54 -4.67
C ARG A 26 -11.06 -9.91 -4.16
N ALA A 27 -9.96 -9.96 -3.42
CA ALA A 27 -9.45 -11.19 -2.79
C ALA A 27 -10.07 -11.43 -1.39
N GLY A 28 -10.97 -10.55 -0.91
CA GLY A 28 -11.58 -10.66 0.40
C GLY A 28 -10.70 -10.14 1.56
N ILE A 29 -9.58 -9.48 1.26
CA ILE A 29 -8.69 -8.90 2.27
C ILE A 29 -9.24 -7.54 2.68
N ASN A 30 -9.76 -7.46 3.90
CA ASN A 30 -10.28 -6.23 4.47
C ASN A 30 -9.24 -5.54 5.36
N PHE A 31 -8.31 -4.82 4.75
CA PHE A 31 -7.29 -4.00 5.43
C PHE A 31 -7.86 -2.80 6.20
N ARG A 32 -9.18 -2.58 6.17
CA ARG A 32 -9.87 -1.56 6.98
C ARG A 32 -10.58 -2.16 8.20
N ASP A 33 -10.43 -3.47 8.41
CA ASP A 33 -11.05 -4.13 9.55
C ASP A 33 -10.35 -3.76 10.84
N LYS A 34 -11.05 -3.02 11.71
CA LYS A 34 -10.53 -2.58 13.01
C LYS A 34 -10.30 -3.72 13.98
N TYR A 35 -10.89 -4.89 13.73
CA TYR A 35 -10.72 -6.07 14.56
C TYR A 35 -9.54 -6.94 14.14
N ASN A 36 -8.99 -6.72 12.94
CA ASN A 36 -7.87 -7.46 12.37
C ASN A 36 -6.79 -6.49 11.85
N PRO A 37 -6.10 -5.75 12.75
CA PRO A 37 -5.09 -4.76 12.36
C PRO A 37 -3.92 -5.37 11.58
N GLU A 38 -3.64 -6.67 11.74
CA GLU A 38 -2.62 -7.39 10.98
C GLU A 38 -2.87 -7.35 9.46
N TYR A 39 -4.13 -7.28 9.02
CA TYR A 39 -4.44 -7.14 7.60
C TYR A 39 -4.06 -5.78 7.03
N LEU A 40 -4.05 -4.75 7.86
CA LEU A 40 -3.55 -3.44 7.45
C LEU A 40 -2.02 -3.48 7.33
N ASP A 41 -1.34 -4.02 8.34
CA ASP A 41 0.12 -4.12 8.38
C ASP A 41 0.66 -4.94 7.21
N ASP A 42 0.11 -6.14 6.98
CA ASP A 42 0.47 -6.99 5.85
C ASP A 42 0.22 -6.29 4.51
N HIS A 43 -0.87 -5.53 4.41
CA HIS A 43 -1.22 -4.83 3.19
C HIS A 43 -0.26 -3.67 2.87
N ILE A 44 0.12 -2.89 3.89
CA ILE A 44 1.11 -1.83 3.77
C ILE A 44 2.49 -2.41 3.46
N GLN A 45 2.86 -3.51 4.12
CA GLN A 45 4.12 -4.20 3.88
C GLN A 45 4.19 -4.69 2.42
N GLN A 46 3.12 -5.34 1.92
CA GLN A 46 3.00 -5.74 0.52
C GLN A 46 3.16 -4.55 -0.43
N PHE A 47 2.57 -3.39 -0.12
CA PHE A 47 2.73 -2.18 -0.92
C PHE A 47 4.20 -1.76 -1.03
N PHE A 48 4.93 -1.71 0.09
CA PHE A 48 6.35 -1.31 0.09
C PHE A 48 7.28 -2.34 -0.54
N ASP A 49 7.05 -3.64 -0.31
CA ASP A 49 7.88 -4.70 -0.86
C ASP A 49 7.80 -4.77 -2.39
N THR A 50 6.65 -4.39 -2.94
CA THR A 50 6.37 -4.41 -4.38
C THR A 50 6.47 -3.03 -5.03
N LEU A 51 6.94 -2.03 -4.28
CA LEU A 51 7.19 -0.68 -4.75
C LEU A 51 8.48 -0.61 -5.57
N HIS A 52 8.38 0.02 -6.75
CA HIS A 52 9.52 0.28 -7.62
C HIS A 52 10.29 1.52 -7.15
N ASP A 53 9.59 2.51 -6.60
CA ASP A 53 10.18 3.74 -6.09
C ASP A 53 10.95 3.50 -4.77
N LYS A 54 12.26 3.23 -4.89
CA LYS A 54 13.15 2.98 -3.75
C LYS A 54 13.40 4.22 -2.90
N ALA A 55 13.28 5.42 -3.46
CA ALA A 55 13.42 6.65 -2.70
C ALA A 55 12.22 6.84 -1.76
N LEU A 56 11.02 6.60 -2.27
CA LEU A 56 9.79 6.63 -1.47
C LEU A 56 9.76 5.53 -0.42
N GLN A 57 10.23 4.32 -0.77
CA GLN A 57 10.41 3.23 0.20
C GLN A 57 11.36 3.64 1.34
N ALA A 58 12.46 4.31 1.03
CA ALA A 58 13.40 4.81 2.03
C ALA A 58 12.80 5.93 2.89
N GLN A 59 12.03 6.84 2.28
CA GLN A 59 11.37 7.95 2.97
C GLN A 59 10.40 7.47 4.06
N PHE A 60 9.66 6.40 3.80
CA PHE A 60 8.64 5.87 4.73
C PHE A 60 9.11 4.69 5.58
N ARG A 61 10.39 4.29 5.51
CA ARG A 61 10.93 3.12 6.22
C ARG A 61 10.64 3.08 7.72
N PHE A 62 10.56 4.23 8.38
CA PHE A 62 10.31 4.35 9.81
C PHE A 62 8.94 4.98 10.13
N THR A 63 8.06 5.08 9.13
CA THR A 63 6.71 5.61 9.30
C THR A 63 5.76 4.45 9.55
N VAL A 64 5.06 4.49 10.67
CA VAL A 64 3.91 3.63 10.93
C VAL A 64 2.67 4.34 10.40
N PHE A 65 1.79 3.61 9.72
CA PHE A 65 0.53 4.15 9.23
C PHE A 65 -0.61 3.43 9.94
N ASP A 66 -1.41 4.16 10.70
CA ASP A 66 -2.52 3.56 11.47
C ASP A 66 -3.75 3.29 10.60
N THR A 67 -3.77 3.86 9.39
CA THR A 67 -4.84 3.68 8.41
C THR A 67 -4.31 3.73 6.99
N ILE A 68 -5.00 3.07 6.06
CA ILE A 68 -4.69 3.16 4.63
C ILE A 68 -4.88 4.60 4.11
N GLU A 69 -5.83 5.35 4.67
CA GLU A 69 -6.10 6.75 4.30
C GLU A 69 -4.94 7.67 4.68
N GLU A 70 -4.19 7.35 5.74
CA GLU A 70 -2.98 8.09 6.10
C GLU A 70 -1.88 7.90 5.06
N LEU A 71 -1.65 6.66 4.61
CA LEU A 71 -0.73 6.35 3.54
C LEU A 71 -1.13 7.06 2.24
N GLU A 72 -2.41 7.01 1.86
CA GLU A 72 -2.94 7.71 0.69
C GLU A 72 -2.69 9.22 0.75
N ARG A 73 -2.87 9.85 1.91
CA ARG A 73 -2.58 11.28 2.10
C ARG A 73 -1.10 11.60 1.94
N LYS A 74 -0.20 10.75 2.44
CA LYS A 74 1.25 10.95 2.33
C LYS A 74 1.74 10.80 0.90
N LEU A 75 1.16 9.88 0.12
CA LEU A 75 1.50 9.68 -1.29
C LEU A 75 0.97 10.77 -2.23
N ASN A 76 -0.09 11.47 -1.84
CA ASN A 76 -0.72 12.51 -2.65
C ASN A 76 -0.27 13.94 -2.27
N ARG A 77 0.63 14.09 -1.28
CA ARG A 77 1.22 15.40 -0.99
C ARG A 77 2.33 15.69 -2.02
N PRO A 78 2.30 16.87 -2.67
CA PRO A 78 3.33 17.31 -3.60
C PRO A 78 4.67 17.59 -2.90
#